data_AF-A0A6A6W857-F1
#
_entry.id   AF-A0A6A6W857-F1
#
_cell.length_a   1.000
_cell.length_b   1.000
_cell.length_c   1.000
_cell.angle_alpha   90.00
_cell.angle_beta   90.00
_cell.angle_gamma   90.00
#
_symmetry.space_group_name_H-M   'P 1'
#
loop_
_entity.id
_entity.type
_entity.pdbx_description
1 polymer ?
#
loop_
_entity_poly.entity_id
_entity_poly.type
_entity_poly.pdbx_seq_one_letter_code
_entity_poly.pdbx_strand_id
1 'polypeptide(L)'
;MPPTDPAQLAARDVSFSDLDSMSAQCSEQNTSSPSKKLCMVPKARRMPSKKPKDDSLLAFLCAHIVEHQIGISINLILLLSLAHICFPRARRRTRTFFELSYRDPSTGLYTQGWDDMPFVFLWTIIFTGLRVAVMDYVLKPLANFGGIRSKRARVRFAEQAWLLVYYLPVWLFGMYIMYNSSFWLDLRAMWADFPTRTMTGLVKFYYLVQFAFYFHMIIVVNIEERRKDYHQMFIHHIITCGLISMSYSYYQTKVGIVILCLMDVVDIFLSTAKDLKYLGFSVACDVMFGLFIVAWFVARHVLYLAVCYSTYVHVPEVMPYGCYDSVTGEKLAETEESGIMTHILQSFRDPGAPVCFNKRIQSNFLAFLLALQVVTLIWFYMIIKVAYKVVTGQGADDVRSDDEGEDEEEEDFDVDEDLEAHHLNGMVQLPLEEEVGVEGLHFTRQGSPSKGSGVKGYRRNGNKSGSSRSSGISIPGHGDHKELLGRIGCDKPS
;
A
#
# COMPACT_ATOMS: atom_id res chain seq x y z
N MET A 1 -10.77 25.50 -65.69
CA MET A 1 -9.88 26.45 -64.97
C MET A 1 -10.71 27.17 -63.89
N PRO A 2 -10.10 27.60 -62.77
CA PRO A 2 -10.75 27.88 -61.46
C PRO A 2 -11.16 29.37 -61.27
N PRO A 3 -11.60 29.88 -60.08
CA PRO A 3 -11.97 29.27 -58.77
C PRO A 3 -13.46 29.50 -58.39
N THR A 4 -14.09 29.11 -57.27
CA THR A 4 -13.78 28.41 -55.97
C THR A 4 -13.25 29.20 -54.74
N ASP A 5 -14.19 29.67 -53.89
CA ASP A 5 -14.32 29.68 -52.39
C ASP A 5 -13.08 29.59 -51.43
N PRO A 6 -13.12 30.13 -50.17
CA PRO A 6 -14.03 29.65 -49.12
C PRO A 6 -14.64 30.69 -48.15
N ALA A 7 -15.72 30.28 -47.46
CA ALA A 7 -16.34 31.00 -46.34
C ALA A 7 -16.27 30.23 -44.99
N GLN A 8 -16.55 30.94 -43.89
CA GLN A 8 -16.87 30.44 -42.53
C GLN A 8 -15.72 29.84 -41.68
N LEU A 9 -15.66 30.03 -40.35
CA LEU A 9 -16.30 31.05 -39.48
C LEU A 9 -15.38 31.31 -38.25
N ALA A 10 -15.44 32.52 -37.69
CA ALA A 10 -14.62 32.95 -36.56
C ALA A 10 -15.06 32.39 -35.19
N ALA A 11 -14.11 32.37 -34.26
CA ALA A 11 -14.33 32.08 -32.85
C ALA A 11 -15.27 33.09 -32.15
N ARG A 12 -15.85 32.68 -31.03
CA ARG A 12 -16.56 33.57 -30.10
C ARG A 12 -16.25 33.20 -28.65
N ASP A 13 -15.91 34.23 -27.90
CA ASP A 13 -15.89 34.27 -26.44
C ASP A 13 -16.33 35.69 -26.02
N VAL A 14 -16.53 35.91 -24.71
CA VAL A 14 -16.86 37.18 -24.04
C VAL A 14 -18.36 37.51 -23.86
N SER A 15 -18.66 37.98 -22.65
CA SER A 15 -19.95 38.32 -22.03
C SER A 15 -20.41 39.75 -22.27
N PHE A 16 -21.68 40.08 -21.94
CA PHE A 16 -22.07 40.90 -20.76
C PHE A 16 -23.58 41.28 -20.81
N SER A 17 -24.19 41.46 -19.62
CA SER A 17 -25.45 42.17 -19.30
C SER A 17 -26.67 42.17 -20.25
N ASP A 18 -27.80 41.67 -19.74
CA ASP A 18 -29.20 42.09 -19.97
C ASP A 18 -30.06 41.28 -18.96
N LEU A 19 -31.18 41.71 -18.37
CA LEU A 19 -32.00 42.91 -18.46
C LEU A 19 -32.67 43.19 -17.09
N ASP A 20 -33.11 44.43 -16.85
CA ASP A 20 -33.80 44.85 -15.62
C ASP A 20 -35.22 45.40 -15.94
N SER A 21 -36.06 45.52 -14.90
CA SER A 21 -37.35 46.23 -14.84
C SER A 21 -38.63 45.64 -15.46
N MET A 22 -39.67 45.53 -14.61
CA MET A 22 -41.11 45.84 -14.79
C MET A 22 -41.85 45.33 -13.52
N SER A 23 -42.80 46.01 -12.88
CA SER A 23 -43.24 47.41 -12.91
C SER A 23 -44.06 47.66 -11.63
N ALA A 24 -43.97 48.85 -11.03
CA ALA A 24 -44.69 49.16 -9.77
C ALA A 24 -46.19 49.47 -9.99
N GLN A 25 -47.00 49.28 -8.95
CA GLN A 25 -48.26 50.02 -8.79
C GLN A 25 -48.49 50.41 -7.32
N CYS A 26 -49.27 51.48 -7.13
CA CYS A 26 -49.11 52.44 -6.04
C CYS A 26 -50.38 52.58 -5.17
N SER A 27 -50.23 52.85 -3.87
CA SER A 27 -51.01 53.89 -3.15
C SER A 27 -50.59 54.01 -1.68
N GLU A 28 -50.25 55.23 -1.25
CA GLU A 28 -50.12 55.60 0.18
C GLU A 28 -51.43 56.21 0.70
N GLN A 29 -51.76 55.96 1.98
CA GLN A 29 -51.99 57.05 2.95
C GLN A 29 -52.14 56.55 4.41
N ASN A 30 -51.40 57.22 5.30
CA ASN A 30 -51.71 57.56 6.70
C ASN A 30 -52.45 56.51 7.59
N THR A 31 -51.86 55.99 8.67
CA THR A 31 -51.62 56.76 9.91
C THR A 31 -50.79 55.99 10.96
N SER A 32 -50.21 56.76 11.88
CA SER A 32 -49.38 56.40 13.06
C SER A 32 -49.69 55.13 13.89
N SER A 33 -48.61 54.38 14.19
CA SER A 33 -48.33 53.57 15.42
C SER A 33 -49.33 52.48 15.88
N PRO A 34 -48.87 51.24 16.16
CA PRO A 34 -48.32 50.97 17.50
C PRO A 34 -47.19 49.91 17.59
N SER A 35 -46.68 49.69 18.81
CA SER A 35 -45.52 48.83 19.12
C SER A 35 -45.77 47.31 19.12
N LYS A 36 -44.77 46.59 18.57
CA LYS A 36 -44.22 45.29 19.02
C LYS A 36 -45.20 44.11 19.23
N LYS A 37 -45.27 43.23 18.21
CA LYS A 37 -45.26 41.76 18.40
C LYS A 37 -44.11 41.16 17.61
N LEU A 38 -43.25 40.40 18.28
CA LEU A 38 -42.05 39.78 17.70
C LEU A 38 -42.37 38.32 17.31
N CYS A 39 -42.60 38.06 16.02
CA CYS A 39 -42.62 36.68 15.52
C CYS A 39 -41.18 36.18 15.33
N MET A 40 -40.81 35.12 16.05
CA MET A 40 -39.53 34.45 15.86
C MET A 40 -39.58 33.58 14.59
N VAL A 41 -38.84 34.00 13.57
CA VAL A 41 -38.57 33.17 12.37
C VAL A 41 -37.61 32.03 12.75
N PRO A 42 -37.83 30.78 12.30
CA PRO A 42 -36.89 29.69 12.53
C PRO A 42 -35.51 30.02 11.95
N LYS A 43 -34.49 29.96 12.80
CA LYS A 43 -33.10 30.30 12.43
C LYS A 43 -32.54 29.19 11.53
N ALA A 44 -32.66 29.36 10.21
CA ALA A 44 -32.18 28.40 9.23
C ALA A 44 -30.71 28.01 9.52
N ARG A 45 -30.48 26.71 9.78
CA ARG A 45 -29.17 26.16 10.07
C ARG A 45 -28.33 26.26 8.80
N ARG A 46 -27.41 27.23 8.72
CA ARG A 46 -26.44 27.32 7.62
C ARG A 46 -25.62 26.03 7.61
N MET A 47 -25.88 25.16 6.63
CA MET A 47 -24.95 24.11 6.30
C MET A 47 -23.64 24.75 5.82
N PRO A 48 -22.46 24.22 6.18
CA PRO A 48 -21.22 24.66 5.57
C PRO A 48 -21.30 24.39 4.06
N SER A 49 -20.95 25.39 3.27
CA SER A 49 -20.82 25.23 1.82
C SER A 49 -19.75 24.17 1.53
N LYS A 50 -20.15 22.98 1.06
CA LYS A 50 -19.21 22.03 0.45
C LYS A 50 -18.68 22.72 -0.81
N LYS A 51 -17.37 23.01 -0.82
CA LYS A 51 -16.67 23.44 -2.03
C LYS A 51 -16.91 22.42 -3.16
N PRO A 52 -16.94 22.83 -4.44
CA PRO A 52 -17.01 21.88 -5.54
C PRO A 52 -15.86 20.86 -5.44
N LYS A 53 -16.18 19.58 -5.65
CA LYS A 53 -15.18 18.50 -5.64
C LYS A 53 -14.40 18.49 -6.96
N ASP A 54 -13.16 18.97 -6.93
CA ASP A 54 -12.18 18.67 -7.99
C ASP A 54 -11.68 17.20 -7.91
N ASP A 55 -12.06 16.46 -6.85
CA ASP A 55 -11.82 15.02 -6.69
C ASP A 55 -12.47 14.14 -7.78
N SER A 56 -13.38 14.70 -8.59
CA SER A 56 -14.27 13.96 -9.50
C SER A 56 -13.53 13.12 -10.55
N LEU A 57 -12.57 13.70 -11.28
CA LEU A 57 -11.90 12.99 -12.39
C LEU A 57 -10.88 11.96 -11.92
N LEU A 58 -10.09 12.28 -10.89
CA LEU A 58 -9.08 11.34 -10.39
C LEU A 58 -9.74 10.16 -9.65
N ALA A 59 -10.77 10.41 -8.84
CA ALA A 59 -11.52 9.33 -8.21
C ALA A 59 -12.26 8.45 -9.25
N PHE A 60 -12.85 9.05 -10.29
CA PHE A 60 -13.46 8.29 -11.39
C PHE A 60 -12.44 7.44 -12.15
N LEU A 61 -11.27 8.00 -12.49
CA LEU A 61 -10.19 7.24 -13.14
C LEU A 61 -9.65 6.12 -12.25
N CYS A 62 -9.44 6.36 -10.96
CA CYS A 62 -9.05 5.31 -10.02
C CYS A 62 -10.11 4.21 -9.92
N ALA A 63 -11.39 4.56 -9.75
CA ALA A 63 -12.49 3.60 -9.68
C ALA A 63 -12.58 2.73 -10.96
N HIS A 64 -12.47 3.35 -12.14
CA HIS A 64 -12.49 2.63 -13.42
C HIS A 64 -11.25 1.75 -13.62
N ILE A 65 -10.09 2.16 -13.10
CA ILE A 65 -8.87 1.33 -13.09
C ILE A 65 -9.05 0.14 -12.15
N VAL A 66 -9.60 0.31 -10.93
CA VAL A 66 -9.93 -0.79 -9.99
C VAL A 66 -10.84 -1.81 -10.68
N GLU A 67 -11.98 -1.34 -11.20
CA GLU A 67 -13.04 -2.20 -11.72
C GLU A 67 -12.61 -2.98 -12.98
N HIS A 68 -11.63 -2.48 -13.72
CA HIS A 68 -11.16 -3.10 -14.96
C HIS A 68 -9.66 -3.46 -14.93
N GLN A 69 -9.04 -3.61 -13.76
CA GLN A 69 -7.61 -3.85 -13.60
C GLN A 69 -7.10 -5.06 -14.41
N ILE A 70 -7.85 -6.17 -14.41
CA ILE A 70 -7.57 -7.35 -15.25
C ILE A 70 -7.71 -7.00 -16.73
N GLY A 71 -8.83 -6.40 -17.14
CA GLY A 71 -9.11 -6.06 -18.54
C GLY A 71 -8.08 -5.12 -19.14
N ILE A 72 -7.69 -4.07 -18.41
CA ILE A 72 -6.64 -3.12 -18.81
C ILE A 72 -5.30 -3.85 -18.95
N SER A 73 -4.91 -4.66 -17.97
CA SER A 73 -3.63 -5.39 -18.00
C SER A 73 -3.57 -6.39 -19.16
N ILE A 74 -4.61 -7.18 -19.36
CA ILE A 74 -4.73 -8.13 -20.48
C ILE A 74 -4.71 -7.38 -21.81
N ASN A 75 -5.48 -6.30 -21.97
CA ASN A 75 -5.54 -5.54 -23.22
C ASN A 75 -4.19 -4.90 -23.58
N LEU A 76 -3.45 -4.36 -22.60
CA LEU A 76 -2.12 -3.80 -22.81
C LEU A 76 -1.10 -4.88 -23.21
N ILE A 77 -1.09 -6.02 -22.51
CA ILE A 77 -0.21 -7.15 -22.83
C ILE A 77 -0.55 -7.75 -24.20
N LEU A 78 -1.83 -7.92 -24.51
CA LEU A 78 -2.32 -8.42 -25.80
C LEU A 78 -1.96 -7.47 -26.95
N LEU A 79 -2.18 -6.17 -26.78
CA LEU A 79 -1.81 -5.14 -27.77
C LEU A 79 -0.30 -5.16 -28.05
N LEU A 80 0.53 -5.23 -27.00
CA LEU A 80 1.99 -5.31 -27.14
C LEU A 80 2.44 -6.62 -27.82
N SER A 81 1.80 -7.74 -27.48
CA SER A 81 2.09 -9.06 -28.06
C SER A 81 1.71 -9.13 -29.54
N LEU A 82 0.51 -8.64 -29.90
CA LEU A 82 0.08 -8.49 -31.29
C LEU A 82 0.99 -7.53 -32.06
N ALA A 83 1.42 -6.42 -31.45
CA ALA A 83 2.38 -5.51 -32.05
C ALA A 83 3.73 -6.18 -32.35
N HIS A 84 4.22 -7.04 -31.44
CA HIS A 84 5.46 -7.80 -31.62
C HIS A 84 5.37 -8.90 -32.70
N ILE A 85 4.25 -9.61 -32.74
CA ILE A 85 4.01 -10.70 -33.69
C ILE A 85 3.74 -10.14 -35.10
N CYS A 86 2.75 -9.26 -35.23
CA CYS A 86 2.19 -8.82 -36.52
C CYS A 86 3.01 -7.73 -37.23
N PHE A 87 3.84 -6.94 -36.52
CA PHE A 87 4.57 -5.83 -37.11
C PHE A 87 6.10 -6.00 -37.01
N PRO A 88 6.77 -6.56 -38.03
CA PRO A 88 8.23 -6.72 -38.04
C PRO A 88 9.01 -5.42 -37.80
N ARG A 89 8.48 -4.27 -38.27
CA ARG A 89 9.06 -2.94 -38.02
C ARG A 89 9.02 -2.53 -36.55
N ALA A 90 7.98 -2.92 -35.81
CA ALA A 90 7.85 -2.64 -34.37
C ALA A 90 8.71 -3.58 -33.53
N ARG A 91 8.99 -4.80 -34.01
CA ARG A 91 9.71 -5.86 -33.28
C ARG A 91 11.04 -5.42 -32.69
N ARG A 92 11.80 -4.55 -33.37
CA ARG A 92 13.07 -3.98 -32.83
C ARG A 92 12.87 -3.28 -31.49
N ARG A 93 11.72 -2.61 -31.29
CA ARG A 93 11.39 -1.88 -30.06
C ARG A 93 10.61 -2.76 -29.08
N THR A 94 9.67 -3.57 -29.53
CA THR A 94 8.87 -4.41 -28.61
C THR A 94 9.68 -5.55 -27.98
N ARG A 95 10.79 -5.98 -28.61
CA ARG A 95 11.69 -7.01 -28.05
C ARG A 95 12.24 -6.65 -26.66
N THR A 96 12.51 -5.37 -26.38
CA THR A 96 13.03 -4.91 -25.07
C THR A 96 12.05 -5.05 -23.92
N PHE A 97 10.77 -5.31 -24.20
CA PHE A 97 9.77 -5.61 -23.17
C PHE A 97 9.80 -7.11 -22.79
N PHE A 98 10.11 -8.01 -23.73
CA PHE A 98 10.01 -9.46 -23.55
C PHE A 98 11.35 -10.14 -23.23
N GLU A 99 12.48 -9.55 -23.61
CA GLU A 99 13.82 -10.11 -23.43
C GLU A 99 14.70 -9.18 -22.60
N LEU A 100 15.63 -9.75 -21.83
CA LEU A 100 16.66 -8.99 -21.11
C LEU A 100 17.60 -8.30 -22.11
N SER A 101 17.65 -6.97 -22.07
CA SER A 101 18.50 -6.16 -22.94
C SER A 101 19.99 -6.28 -22.59
N TYR A 102 20.88 -5.85 -23.51
CA TYR A 102 22.33 -5.77 -23.31
C TYR A 102 23.06 -7.08 -22.95
N ARG A 103 22.69 -8.20 -23.60
CA ARG A 103 23.47 -9.44 -23.54
C ARG A 103 24.73 -9.34 -24.40
N ASP A 104 25.89 -9.59 -23.81
CA ASP A 104 27.15 -9.79 -24.54
C ASP A 104 27.17 -11.19 -25.18
N PRO A 105 27.33 -11.33 -26.51
CA PRO A 105 27.42 -12.62 -27.18
C PRO A 105 28.64 -13.46 -26.79
N SER A 106 29.73 -12.83 -26.33
CA SER A 106 31.02 -13.49 -26.07
C SER A 106 31.11 -14.11 -24.68
N THR A 107 30.76 -13.36 -23.63
CA THR A 107 30.72 -13.87 -22.25
C THR A 107 29.38 -14.48 -21.86
N GLY A 108 28.30 -14.14 -22.59
CA GLY A 108 26.93 -14.49 -22.23
C GLY A 108 26.35 -13.71 -21.04
N LEU A 109 27.12 -12.77 -20.47
CA LEU A 109 26.73 -11.89 -19.37
C LEU A 109 25.91 -10.70 -19.89
N TYR A 110 25.34 -9.94 -18.96
CA TYR A 110 24.50 -8.77 -19.23
C TYR A 110 25.09 -7.52 -18.59
N THR A 111 24.96 -6.39 -19.28
CA THR A 111 25.15 -5.04 -18.69
C THR A 111 23.79 -4.36 -18.52
N GLN A 112 23.77 -3.08 -18.15
CA GLN A 112 22.55 -2.30 -17.87
C GLN A 112 22.39 -1.13 -18.84
N GLY A 113 21.16 -0.66 -19.05
CA GLY A 113 20.88 0.56 -19.82
C GLY A 113 19.39 0.90 -19.92
N TRP A 114 19.05 1.95 -20.67
CA TRP A 114 17.64 2.42 -20.80
C TRP A 114 16.68 1.37 -21.35
N ASP A 115 17.14 0.46 -22.21
CA ASP A 115 16.33 -0.62 -22.79
C ASP A 115 15.93 -1.71 -21.77
N ASP A 116 16.29 -1.55 -20.49
CA ASP A 116 15.78 -2.37 -19.39
C ASP A 116 14.45 -1.83 -18.80
N MET A 117 14.18 -0.53 -18.94
CA MET A 117 12.94 0.08 -18.42
C MET A 117 11.65 -0.46 -19.09
N PRO A 118 11.61 -0.74 -20.41
CA PRO A 118 10.45 -1.39 -21.04
C PRO A 118 10.10 -2.74 -20.43
N PHE A 119 11.11 -3.55 -20.07
CA PHE A 119 10.93 -4.81 -19.36
C PHE A 119 10.33 -4.57 -17.98
N VAL A 120 10.88 -3.62 -17.20
CA VAL A 120 10.34 -3.24 -15.88
C VAL A 120 8.87 -2.84 -15.98
N PHE A 121 8.50 -1.96 -16.92
CA PHE A 121 7.11 -1.53 -17.10
C PHE A 121 6.18 -2.67 -17.55
N LEU A 122 6.63 -3.61 -18.40
CA LEU A 122 5.83 -4.79 -18.72
C LEU A 122 5.56 -5.61 -17.46
N TRP A 123 6.58 -5.87 -16.65
CA TRP A 123 6.43 -6.63 -15.41
C TRP A 123 5.54 -5.91 -14.37
N THR A 124 5.57 -4.57 -14.29
CA THR A 124 4.62 -3.78 -13.49
C THR A 124 3.17 -4.03 -13.92
N ILE A 125 2.89 -4.10 -15.23
CA ILE A 125 1.55 -4.39 -15.76
C ILE A 125 1.17 -5.86 -15.49
N ILE A 126 2.11 -6.79 -15.69
CA ILE A 126 1.90 -8.22 -15.39
C ILE A 126 1.54 -8.41 -13.92
N PHE A 127 2.27 -7.81 -12.98
CA PHE A 127 1.94 -7.90 -11.55
C PHE A 127 0.57 -7.29 -11.21
N THR A 128 0.20 -6.20 -11.89
CA THR A 128 -1.11 -5.56 -11.69
C THR A 128 -2.27 -6.46 -12.12
N GLY A 129 -2.18 -7.12 -13.28
CA GLY A 129 -3.17 -8.11 -13.69
C GLY A 129 -3.12 -9.41 -12.87
N LEU A 130 -1.93 -9.91 -12.57
CA LEU A 130 -1.70 -11.14 -11.82
C LEU A 130 -2.22 -11.03 -10.38
N ARG A 131 -2.05 -9.87 -9.72
CA ARG A 131 -2.60 -9.60 -8.39
C ARG A 131 -4.09 -9.90 -8.34
N VAL A 132 -4.87 -9.23 -9.18
CA VAL A 132 -6.34 -9.33 -9.16
C VAL A 132 -6.77 -10.73 -9.58
N ALA A 133 -6.13 -11.33 -10.61
CA ALA A 133 -6.43 -12.69 -11.03
C ALA A 133 -6.17 -13.73 -9.92
N VAL A 134 -5.05 -13.63 -9.19
CA VAL A 134 -4.74 -14.56 -8.08
C VAL A 134 -5.65 -14.29 -6.88
N MET A 135 -5.91 -13.02 -6.55
CA MET A 135 -6.84 -12.67 -5.46
C MET A 135 -8.26 -13.20 -5.72
N ASP A 136 -8.81 -12.98 -6.92
CA ASP A 136 -10.20 -13.32 -7.23
C ASP A 136 -10.43 -14.80 -7.55
N TYR A 137 -9.54 -15.43 -8.32
CA TYR A 137 -9.72 -16.82 -8.77
C TYR A 137 -9.05 -17.88 -7.88
N VAL A 138 -8.14 -17.48 -6.97
CA VAL A 138 -7.42 -18.43 -6.11
C VAL A 138 -7.62 -18.12 -4.62
N LEU A 139 -7.28 -16.91 -4.18
CA LEU A 139 -7.17 -16.59 -2.75
C LEU A 139 -8.54 -16.34 -2.08
N LYS A 140 -9.47 -15.60 -2.70
CA LYS A 140 -10.84 -15.42 -2.18
C LYS A 140 -11.63 -16.74 -2.13
N PRO A 141 -11.55 -17.65 -3.13
CA PRO A 141 -12.10 -19.00 -3.01
C PRO A 141 -11.46 -19.82 -1.88
N LEU A 142 -10.14 -19.76 -1.73
CA LEU A 142 -9.43 -20.44 -0.64
C LEU A 142 -9.83 -19.89 0.74
N ALA A 143 -10.02 -18.58 0.87
CA ALA A 143 -10.52 -17.92 2.08
C ALA A 143 -11.93 -18.40 2.46
N ASN A 144 -12.81 -18.55 1.47
CA ASN A 144 -14.16 -19.09 1.67
C ASN A 144 -14.12 -20.56 2.12
N PHE A 145 -13.26 -21.38 1.50
CA PHE A 145 -13.04 -22.78 1.92
C PHE A 145 -12.42 -22.87 3.33
N GLY A 146 -11.57 -21.91 3.71
CA GLY A 146 -11.03 -21.73 5.06
C GLY A 146 -12.04 -21.24 6.10
N GLY A 147 -13.31 -21.01 5.73
CA GLY A 147 -14.39 -20.64 6.65
C GLY A 147 -14.57 -19.14 6.89
N ILE A 148 -13.87 -18.27 6.15
CA ILE A 148 -13.95 -16.81 6.31
C ILE A 148 -15.26 -16.30 5.68
N ARG A 149 -16.28 -16.06 6.52
CA ARG A 149 -17.62 -15.64 6.05
C ARG A 149 -17.71 -14.18 5.59
N SER A 150 -17.13 -13.25 6.36
CA SER A 150 -17.19 -11.81 6.04
C SER A 150 -16.56 -11.51 4.67
N LYS A 151 -17.24 -10.68 3.86
CA LYS A 151 -16.71 -10.20 2.56
C LYS A 151 -15.44 -9.36 2.78
N ARG A 152 -15.45 -8.45 3.75
CA ARG A 152 -14.31 -7.59 4.15
C ARG A 152 -13.11 -8.45 4.54
N ALA A 153 -13.29 -9.40 5.46
CA ALA A 153 -12.22 -10.30 5.91
C ALA A 153 -11.63 -11.18 4.78
N ARG A 154 -12.44 -11.59 3.79
CA ARG A 154 -11.94 -12.35 2.61
C ARG A 154 -11.05 -11.52 1.69
N VAL A 155 -11.37 -10.24 1.48
CA VAL A 155 -10.52 -9.32 0.70
C VAL A 155 -9.21 -9.09 1.45
N ARG A 156 -9.31 -8.72 2.75
CA ARG A 156 -8.19 -8.51 3.67
C ARG A 156 -7.22 -9.71 3.69
N PHE A 157 -7.72 -10.94 3.84
CA PHE A 157 -6.92 -12.17 3.71
C PHE A 157 -6.26 -12.31 2.33
N ALA A 158 -7.01 -12.09 1.24
CA ALA A 158 -6.46 -12.24 -0.11
C ALA A 158 -5.34 -11.24 -0.43
N GLU A 159 -5.34 -10.05 0.19
CA GLU A 159 -4.27 -9.06 0.07
C GLU A 159 -2.98 -9.52 0.75
N GLN A 160 -3.06 -10.03 1.97
CA GLN A 160 -1.91 -10.54 2.72
C GLN A 160 -1.36 -11.83 2.10
N ALA A 161 -2.24 -12.76 1.72
CA ALA A 161 -1.85 -13.97 1.01
C ALA A 161 -1.24 -13.68 -0.38
N TRP A 162 -1.65 -12.59 -1.06
CA TRP A 162 -0.99 -12.15 -2.31
C TRP A 162 0.46 -11.71 -2.07
N LEU A 163 0.71 -10.94 -1.00
CA LEU A 163 2.07 -10.57 -0.61
C LEU A 163 2.91 -11.81 -0.28
N LEU A 164 2.34 -12.82 0.39
CA LEU A 164 3.03 -14.09 0.67
C LEU A 164 3.36 -14.87 -0.62
N VAL A 165 2.40 -14.96 -1.57
CA VAL A 165 2.59 -15.59 -2.88
C VAL A 165 3.70 -14.92 -3.69
N TYR A 166 3.90 -13.61 -3.54
CA TYR A 166 5.01 -12.89 -4.16
C TYR A 166 6.34 -13.05 -3.40
N TYR A 167 6.38 -12.63 -2.13
CA TYR A 167 7.64 -12.49 -1.38
C TYR A 167 8.30 -13.83 -1.11
N LEU A 168 7.55 -14.92 -0.87
CA LEU A 168 8.16 -16.22 -0.58
C LEU A 168 9.06 -16.74 -1.72
N PRO A 169 8.59 -16.93 -2.97
CA PRO A 169 9.45 -17.39 -4.06
C PRO A 169 10.53 -16.38 -4.44
N VAL A 170 10.25 -15.07 -4.39
CA VAL A 170 11.23 -14.03 -4.73
C VAL A 170 12.36 -13.97 -3.70
N TRP A 171 12.04 -14.04 -2.40
CA TRP A 171 13.02 -14.12 -1.34
C TRP A 171 13.87 -15.40 -1.44
N LEU A 172 13.25 -16.56 -1.67
CA LEU A 172 13.99 -17.82 -1.88
C LEU A 172 14.95 -17.73 -3.06
N PHE A 173 14.56 -17.07 -4.16
CA PHE A 173 15.42 -16.85 -5.31
C PHE A 173 16.56 -15.85 -5.02
N GLY A 174 16.29 -14.77 -4.29
CA GLY A 174 17.31 -13.84 -3.81
C GLY A 174 18.33 -14.52 -2.88
N MET A 175 17.86 -15.33 -1.93
CA MET A 175 18.69 -16.15 -1.05
C MET A 175 19.55 -17.16 -1.84
N TYR A 176 18.99 -17.80 -2.88
CA TYR A 176 19.76 -18.66 -3.78
C TYR A 176 20.88 -17.89 -4.50
N ILE A 177 20.59 -16.69 -5.03
CA ILE A 177 21.61 -15.84 -5.65
C ILE A 177 22.71 -15.49 -4.65
N MET A 178 22.35 -15.03 -3.44
CA MET A 178 23.31 -14.64 -2.42
C MET A 178 24.18 -15.82 -1.97
N TYR A 179 23.59 -16.97 -1.65
CA TYR A 179 24.30 -18.16 -1.18
C TYR A 179 25.34 -18.68 -2.20
N ASN A 180 25.06 -18.53 -3.50
CA ASN A 180 25.99 -18.91 -4.58
C ASN A 180 26.92 -17.77 -5.00
N SER A 181 26.99 -16.66 -4.24
CA SER A 181 27.82 -15.50 -4.53
C SER A 181 28.94 -15.29 -3.50
N SER A 182 30.04 -14.68 -3.91
CA SER A 182 31.20 -14.39 -3.03
C SER A 182 30.92 -13.43 -1.87
N PHE A 183 29.79 -12.72 -1.90
CA PHE A 183 29.38 -11.77 -0.85
C PHE A 183 28.39 -12.36 0.17
N TRP A 184 28.21 -13.68 0.21
CA TRP A 184 27.40 -14.33 1.24
C TRP A 184 28.00 -14.11 2.63
N LEU A 185 27.31 -13.32 3.46
CA LEU A 185 27.74 -12.93 4.81
C LEU A 185 29.08 -12.17 4.91
N ASP A 186 29.65 -11.74 3.77
CA ASP A 186 30.87 -10.91 3.70
C ASP A 186 30.52 -9.48 3.24
N LEU A 187 30.59 -8.55 4.19
CA LEU A 187 30.28 -7.14 3.97
C LEU A 187 31.32 -6.41 3.09
N ARG A 188 32.56 -6.88 3.02
CA ARG A 188 33.62 -6.29 2.18
C ARG A 188 33.48 -6.76 0.74
N ALA A 189 33.20 -8.05 0.53
CA ALA A 189 33.02 -8.64 -0.79
C ALA A 189 31.84 -8.02 -1.59
N MET A 190 30.85 -7.43 -0.91
CA MET A 190 29.78 -6.63 -1.55
C MET A 190 30.31 -5.47 -2.43
N TRP A 191 31.50 -4.95 -2.14
CA TRP A 191 32.10 -3.77 -2.79
C TRP A 191 33.33 -4.12 -3.65
N ALA A 192 33.78 -5.38 -3.62
CA ALA A 192 34.91 -5.85 -4.40
C ALA A 192 34.65 -5.76 -5.92
N ASP A 193 35.73 -5.73 -6.69
CA ASP A 193 35.74 -5.78 -8.17
C ASP A 193 35.01 -4.59 -8.84
N PHE A 194 34.89 -3.46 -8.15
CA PHE A 194 34.25 -2.27 -8.70
C PHE A 194 35.08 -1.66 -9.85
N PRO A 195 34.45 -1.28 -10.99
CA PRO A 195 33.01 -1.38 -11.29
C PRO A 195 32.60 -2.76 -11.85
N THR A 196 31.74 -3.49 -11.13
CA THR A 196 31.16 -4.76 -11.62
C THR A 196 30.08 -4.53 -12.66
N ARG A 197 30.49 -4.24 -13.90
CA ARG A 197 29.58 -3.86 -15.00
C ARG A 197 28.72 -5.01 -15.52
N THR A 198 29.26 -6.23 -15.46
CA THR A 198 28.62 -7.44 -15.97
C THR A 198 27.96 -8.23 -14.86
N MET A 199 26.78 -8.76 -15.14
CA MET A 199 26.01 -9.61 -14.23
C MET A 199 25.41 -10.81 -14.96
N THR A 200 25.10 -11.88 -14.22
CA THR A 200 24.43 -13.04 -14.81
C THR A 200 22.97 -12.70 -15.17
N GLY A 201 22.40 -13.43 -16.13
CA GLY A 201 21.00 -13.24 -16.52
C GLY A 201 20.02 -13.44 -15.35
N LEU A 202 20.33 -14.35 -14.42
CA LEU A 202 19.55 -14.58 -13.20
C LEU A 202 19.55 -13.36 -12.27
N VAL A 203 20.74 -12.78 -12.01
CA VAL A 203 20.87 -11.55 -11.22
C VAL A 203 20.10 -10.41 -11.86
N LYS A 204 20.27 -10.20 -13.18
CA LYS A 204 19.57 -9.13 -13.89
C LYS A 204 18.04 -9.32 -13.85
N PHE A 205 17.56 -10.53 -14.11
CA PHE A 205 16.13 -10.87 -14.06
C PHE A 205 15.56 -10.61 -12.67
N TYR A 206 16.18 -11.15 -11.61
CA TYR A 206 15.76 -10.92 -10.21
C TYR A 206 15.66 -9.42 -9.91
N TYR A 207 16.69 -8.66 -10.26
CA TYR A 207 16.78 -7.24 -9.92
C TYR A 207 15.74 -6.38 -10.67
N LEU A 208 15.52 -6.63 -11.96
CA LEU A 208 14.51 -5.90 -12.75
C LEU A 208 13.08 -6.28 -12.35
N VAL A 209 12.83 -7.55 -12.00
CA VAL A 209 11.50 -8.02 -11.54
C VAL A 209 11.17 -7.46 -10.16
N GLN A 210 12.14 -7.40 -9.24
CA GLN A 210 11.99 -6.69 -7.96
C GLN A 210 11.66 -5.22 -8.19
N PHE A 211 12.39 -4.53 -9.07
CA PHE A 211 12.12 -3.12 -9.36
C PHE A 211 10.71 -2.89 -9.95
N ALA A 212 10.26 -3.78 -10.83
CA ALA A 212 8.91 -3.76 -11.39
C ALA A 212 7.82 -3.96 -10.35
N PHE A 213 8.06 -4.81 -9.34
CA PHE A 213 7.14 -5.02 -8.23
C PHE A 213 7.04 -3.81 -7.31
N TYR A 214 8.16 -3.13 -6.98
CA TYR A 214 8.08 -1.87 -6.21
C TYR A 214 7.34 -0.76 -6.98
N PHE A 215 7.47 -0.69 -8.32
CA PHE A 215 6.59 0.17 -9.13
C PHE A 215 5.12 -0.25 -9.08
N HIS A 216 4.83 -1.55 -9.10
CA HIS A 216 3.48 -2.06 -8.92
C HIS A 216 2.93 -1.70 -7.52
N MET A 217 3.74 -1.77 -6.46
CA MET A 217 3.36 -1.32 -5.12
C MET A 217 3.05 0.19 -5.05
N ILE A 218 3.75 1.04 -5.81
CA ILE A 218 3.39 2.47 -5.94
C ILE A 218 1.98 2.63 -6.55
N ILE A 219 1.67 1.86 -7.60
CA ILE A 219 0.34 1.85 -8.22
C ILE A 219 -0.71 1.36 -7.21
N VAL A 220 -0.43 0.25 -6.54
CA VAL A 220 -1.30 -0.35 -5.52
C VAL A 220 -1.63 0.63 -4.40
N VAL A 221 -0.64 1.30 -3.80
CA VAL A 221 -0.85 2.30 -2.72
C VAL A 221 -1.68 3.51 -3.16
N ASN A 222 -1.82 3.78 -4.46
CA ASN A 222 -2.67 4.85 -5.00
C ASN A 222 -4.06 4.37 -5.46
N ILE A 223 -4.25 3.05 -5.61
CA ILE A 223 -5.50 2.40 -5.98
C ILE A 223 -6.25 1.93 -4.74
N GLU A 224 -5.52 1.43 -3.74
CA GLU A 224 -6.03 1.18 -2.39
C GLU A 224 -6.41 2.48 -1.69
N GLU A 225 -7.33 2.35 -0.75
CA GLU A 225 -7.86 3.48 -0.01
C GLU A 225 -6.81 4.13 0.91
N ARG A 226 -6.90 5.44 1.06
CA ARG A 226 -5.88 6.24 1.76
C ARG A 226 -6.02 6.18 3.28
N ARG A 227 -5.50 5.11 3.86
CA ARG A 227 -5.30 4.96 5.32
C ARG A 227 -4.38 6.03 5.94
N LYS A 228 -4.47 6.20 7.26
CA LYS A 228 -3.82 7.29 8.06
C LYS A 228 -2.28 7.39 7.90
N ASP A 229 -1.61 6.32 7.46
CA ASP A 229 -0.17 6.26 7.18
C ASP A 229 0.20 6.29 5.67
N TYR A 230 -0.76 6.55 4.77
CA TYR A 230 -0.57 6.59 3.31
C TYR A 230 0.73 7.30 2.90
N HIS A 231 1.02 8.47 3.49
CA HIS A 231 2.24 9.22 3.21
C HIS A 231 3.52 8.49 3.61
N GLN A 232 3.53 7.75 4.73
CA GLN A 232 4.70 6.97 5.15
C GLN A 232 4.98 5.83 4.17
N MET A 233 3.94 5.07 3.79
CA MET A 233 4.07 3.98 2.81
C MET A 233 4.45 4.52 1.43
N PHE A 234 3.80 5.57 0.95
CA PHE A 234 4.11 6.14 -0.36
C PHE A 234 5.55 6.70 -0.42
N ILE A 235 5.98 7.48 0.57
CA ILE A 235 7.36 8.00 0.63
C ILE A 235 8.38 6.86 0.75
N HIS A 236 8.09 5.82 1.53
CA HIS A 236 8.93 4.61 1.59
C HIS A 236 9.13 4.00 0.20
N HIS A 237 8.06 3.80 -0.59
CA HIS A 237 8.15 3.22 -1.93
C HIS A 237 8.92 4.12 -2.92
N ILE A 238 8.80 5.44 -2.82
CA ILE A 238 9.62 6.37 -3.61
C ILE A 238 11.10 6.26 -3.23
N ILE A 239 11.42 6.13 -1.93
CA ILE A 239 12.81 5.95 -1.46
C ILE A 239 13.38 4.60 -1.90
N THR A 240 12.62 3.49 -1.82
CA THR A 240 13.10 2.17 -2.25
C THR A 240 13.28 2.09 -3.76
N CYS A 241 12.34 2.60 -4.57
CA CYS A 241 12.54 2.74 -6.01
C CYS A 241 13.77 3.60 -6.34
N GLY A 242 14.00 4.69 -5.60
CA GLY A 242 15.21 5.52 -5.73
C GLY A 242 16.50 4.78 -5.40
N LEU A 243 16.52 3.99 -4.31
CA LEU A 243 17.65 3.15 -3.93
C LEU A 243 17.94 2.09 -4.99
N ILE A 244 16.93 1.34 -5.42
CA ILE A 244 17.05 0.30 -6.45
C ILE A 244 17.60 0.89 -7.75
N SER A 245 17.04 2.03 -8.18
CA SER A 245 17.51 2.80 -9.35
C SER A 245 18.99 3.19 -9.21
N MET A 246 19.36 3.77 -8.05
CA MET A 246 20.72 4.29 -7.81
C MET A 246 21.76 3.16 -7.73
N SER A 247 21.50 2.08 -6.99
CA SER A 247 22.43 0.95 -6.93
C SER A 247 22.50 0.16 -8.23
N TYR A 248 21.45 0.16 -9.07
CA TYR A 248 21.57 -0.29 -10.46
C TYR A 248 22.49 0.66 -11.23
N SER A 249 22.16 1.95 -11.33
CA SER A 249 22.90 3.00 -12.06
C SER A 249 24.42 3.00 -11.82
N TYR A 250 24.84 2.74 -10.58
CA TYR A 250 26.23 2.74 -10.15
C TYR A 250 26.87 1.35 -10.03
N TYR A 251 26.29 0.30 -10.62
CA TYR A 251 26.85 -1.06 -10.63
C TYR A 251 27.01 -1.70 -9.23
N GLN A 252 26.23 -1.23 -8.26
CA GLN A 252 26.20 -1.68 -6.86
C GLN A 252 25.12 -2.76 -6.64
N THR A 253 24.94 -3.66 -7.60
CA THR A 253 23.89 -4.69 -7.57
C THR A 253 24.11 -5.70 -6.44
N LYS A 254 25.36 -6.04 -6.11
CA LYS A 254 25.73 -6.93 -4.98
C LYS A 254 25.05 -6.50 -3.67
N VAL A 255 25.26 -5.25 -3.24
CA VAL A 255 24.63 -4.71 -2.01
C VAL A 255 23.11 -4.54 -2.18
N GLY A 256 22.63 -4.19 -3.37
CA GLY A 256 21.20 -4.09 -3.65
C GLY A 256 20.44 -5.40 -3.42
N ILE A 257 21.01 -6.54 -3.85
CA ILE A 257 20.43 -7.88 -3.61
C ILE A 257 20.36 -8.19 -2.11
N VAL A 258 21.42 -7.88 -1.35
CA VAL A 258 21.45 -8.06 0.10
C VAL A 258 20.36 -7.22 0.77
N ILE A 259 20.21 -5.95 0.40
CA ILE A 259 19.17 -5.08 0.93
C ILE A 259 17.78 -5.64 0.62
N LEU A 260 17.50 -6.02 -0.63
CA LEU A 260 16.21 -6.61 -1.03
C LEU A 260 15.87 -7.83 -0.17
N CYS A 261 16.78 -8.78 -0.02
CA CYS A 261 16.53 -9.99 0.77
C CYS A 261 16.37 -9.73 2.28
N LEU A 262 17.00 -8.69 2.83
CA LEU A 262 16.78 -8.22 4.20
C LEU A 262 15.46 -7.46 4.38
N MET A 263 14.92 -6.89 3.30
CA MET A 263 13.61 -6.24 3.32
C MET A 263 12.52 -7.31 3.31
N ASP A 264 12.47 -8.14 2.27
CA ASP A 264 11.37 -9.08 1.98
C ASP A 264 11.12 -10.12 3.08
N VAL A 265 12.18 -10.57 3.79
CA VAL A 265 12.07 -11.65 4.80
C VAL A 265 11.07 -11.34 5.90
N VAL A 266 10.94 -10.07 6.26
CA VAL A 266 10.10 -9.61 7.38
C VAL A 266 8.61 -9.63 7.00
N ASP A 267 8.31 -9.31 5.74
CA ASP A 267 6.95 -9.20 5.22
C ASP A 267 6.32 -10.60 5.03
N ILE A 268 7.14 -11.63 4.80
CA ILE A 268 6.72 -13.05 4.83
C ILE A 268 6.15 -13.41 6.21
N PHE A 269 6.85 -13.09 7.31
CA PHE A 269 6.36 -13.38 8.67
C PHE A 269 5.11 -12.57 9.01
N LEU A 270 5.07 -11.29 8.63
CA LEU A 270 3.93 -10.41 8.90
C LEU A 270 2.65 -10.87 8.18
N SER A 271 2.74 -11.14 6.88
CA SER A 271 1.60 -11.57 6.06
C SER A 271 1.08 -12.93 6.55
N THR A 272 1.99 -13.87 6.83
CA THR A 272 1.61 -15.19 7.37
C THR A 272 0.92 -15.08 8.74
N ALA A 273 1.36 -14.19 9.63
CA ALA A 273 0.70 -13.96 10.92
C ALA A 273 -0.73 -13.44 10.74
N LYS A 274 -0.94 -12.48 9.81
CA LYS A 274 -2.28 -11.98 9.47
C LYS A 274 -3.18 -13.06 8.85
N ASP A 275 -2.67 -13.84 7.91
CA ASP A 275 -3.43 -14.92 7.27
C ASP A 275 -3.89 -15.98 8.30
N LEU A 276 -3.00 -16.38 9.21
CA LEU A 276 -3.34 -17.28 10.31
C LEU A 276 -4.38 -16.71 11.27
N LYS A 277 -4.35 -15.39 11.53
CA LYS A 277 -5.38 -14.70 12.32
C LYS A 277 -6.75 -14.79 11.62
N TYR A 278 -6.82 -14.49 10.33
CA TYR A 278 -8.08 -14.54 9.57
C TYR A 278 -8.67 -15.96 9.48
N LEU A 279 -7.83 -16.98 9.46
CA LEU A 279 -8.24 -18.40 9.55
C LEU A 279 -8.56 -18.88 10.98
N GLY A 280 -8.45 -18.02 11.99
CA GLY A 280 -8.75 -18.35 13.40
C GLY A 280 -7.69 -19.16 14.13
N PHE A 281 -6.49 -19.36 13.55
CA PHE A 281 -5.40 -20.12 14.16
C PHE A 281 -4.59 -19.28 15.16
N SER A 282 -5.23 -18.85 16.26
CA SER A 282 -4.65 -17.93 17.26
C SER A 282 -3.25 -18.30 17.74
N VAL A 283 -3.02 -19.53 18.20
CA VAL A 283 -1.71 -19.98 18.70
C VAL A 283 -0.62 -19.90 17.62
N ALA A 284 -0.96 -20.22 16.36
CA ALA A 284 -0.02 -20.12 15.26
C ALA A 284 0.26 -18.66 14.86
N CYS A 285 -0.78 -17.81 14.89
CA CYS A 285 -0.67 -16.36 14.73
C CYS A 285 0.28 -15.76 15.79
N ASP A 286 0.11 -16.09 17.07
CA ASP A 286 0.94 -15.57 18.17
C ASP A 286 2.42 -15.98 18.01
N VAL A 287 2.68 -17.24 17.63
CA VAL A 287 4.04 -17.72 17.32
C VAL A 287 4.63 -16.98 16.12
N MET A 288 3.87 -16.80 15.04
CA MET A 288 4.33 -16.07 13.86
C MET A 288 4.54 -14.57 14.13
N PHE A 289 3.74 -13.96 14.99
CA PHE A 289 3.94 -12.58 15.45
C PHE A 289 5.20 -12.44 16.30
N GLY A 290 5.49 -13.40 17.18
CA GLY A 290 6.76 -13.48 17.91
C GLY A 290 7.96 -13.62 16.97
N LEU A 291 7.88 -14.50 15.97
CA LEU A 291 8.91 -14.66 14.94
C LEU A 291 9.08 -13.39 14.10
N PHE A 292 8.00 -12.71 13.74
CA PHE A 292 8.01 -11.42 13.05
C PHE A 292 8.79 -10.35 13.82
N ILE A 293 8.58 -10.20 15.14
CA ILE A 293 9.33 -9.23 15.96
C ILE A 293 10.83 -9.53 15.95
N VAL A 294 11.22 -10.81 16.10
CA VAL A 294 12.62 -11.23 16.09
C VAL A 294 13.25 -11.02 14.70
N ALA A 295 12.56 -11.43 13.65
CA ALA A 295 13.01 -11.26 12.25
C ALA A 295 13.15 -9.78 11.89
N TRP A 296 12.20 -8.93 12.30
CA TRP A 296 12.27 -7.47 12.12
C TRP A 296 13.53 -6.91 12.76
N PHE A 297 13.77 -7.20 14.03
CA PHE A 297 14.93 -6.67 14.76
C PHE A 297 16.25 -7.12 14.12
N VAL A 298 16.39 -8.41 13.82
CA VAL A 298 17.62 -8.94 13.20
C VAL A 298 17.83 -8.37 11.80
N ALA A 299 16.82 -8.41 10.93
CA ALA A 299 16.97 -7.96 9.55
C ALA A 299 17.16 -6.43 9.45
N ARG A 300 16.33 -5.63 10.15
CA ARG A 300 16.27 -4.17 9.99
C ARG A 300 17.15 -3.38 10.97
N HIS A 301 17.52 -3.94 12.13
CA HIS A 301 18.33 -3.23 13.14
C HIS A 301 19.70 -3.86 13.42
N VAL A 302 19.96 -5.10 13.00
CA VAL A 302 21.31 -5.69 13.05
C VAL A 302 21.93 -5.74 11.66
N LEU A 303 21.37 -6.54 10.74
CA LEU A 303 21.97 -6.81 9.44
C LEU A 303 21.94 -5.60 8.51
N TYR A 304 20.81 -4.90 8.41
CA TYR A 304 20.70 -3.71 7.58
C TYR A 304 21.58 -2.54 8.10
N LEU A 305 21.69 -2.35 9.42
CA LEU A 305 22.65 -1.39 9.98
C LEU A 305 24.11 -1.79 9.71
N ALA A 306 24.43 -3.09 9.66
CA ALA A 306 25.75 -3.55 9.24
C ALA A 306 26.04 -3.24 7.77
N VAL A 307 25.03 -3.29 6.89
CA VAL A 307 25.14 -2.82 5.49
C VAL A 307 25.36 -1.30 5.43
N CYS A 308 24.64 -0.50 6.23
CA CYS A 308 24.87 0.94 6.34
C CYS A 308 26.29 1.27 6.85
N TYR A 309 26.76 0.57 7.89
CA TYR A 309 28.14 0.68 8.39
C TYR A 309 29.16 0.32 7.30
N SER A 310 28.96 -0.78 6.59
CA SER A 310 29.83 -1.19 5.49
C SER A 310 29.84 -0.19 4.34
N THR A 311 28.70 0.47 4.08
CA THR A 311 28.56 1.51 3.06
C THR A 311 29.35 2.77 3.46
N TYR A 312 29.51 3.05 4.75
CA TYR A 312 30.31 4.16 5.26
C TYR A 312 31.81 3.83 5.31
N VAL A 313 32.20 2.66 5.84
CA VAL A 313 33.59 2.28 6.13
C VAL A 313 34.27 1.53 4.99
N HIS A 314 33.68 0.44 4.49
CA HIS A 314 34.36 -0.44 3.52
C HIS A 314 34.37 0.13 2.10
N VAL A 315 33.38 0.96 1.72
CA VAL A 315 33.34 1.60 0.40
C VAL A 315 34.61 2.43 0.11
N PRO A 316 35.04 3.40 0.92
CA PRO A 316 36.26 4.17 0.63
C PRO A 316 37.55 3.34 0.73
N GLU A 317 37.54 2.19 1.42
CA GLU A 317 38.68 1.27 1.50
C GLU A 317 38.80 0.37 0.26
N VAL A 318 37.68 -0.10 -0.30
CA VAL A 318 37.63 -1.10 -1.39
C VAL A 318 37.34 -0.46 -2.75
N MET A 319 36.64 0.67 -2.79
CA MET A 319 36.26 1.43 -3.98
C MET A 319 36.86 2.85 -3.94
N PRO A 320 38.12 3.04 -4.40
CA PRO A 320 38.74 4.36 -4.44
C PRO A 320 37.91 5.36 -5.25
N TYR A 321 37.86 6.62 -4.82
CA TYR A 321 37.20 7.66 -5.60
C TYR A 321 37.96 7.94 -6.91
N GLY A 322 37.22 8.18 -7.99
CA GLY A 322 37.75 8.44 -9.33
C GLY A 322 36.75 8.10 -10.42
N CYS A 323 37.14 8.36 -11.67
CA CYS A 323 36.48 7.84 -12.85
C CYS A 323 37.22 6.60 -13.35
N TYR A 324 36.46 5.61 -13.81
CA TYR A 324 36.96 4.33 -14.28
C TYR A 324 36.59 4.15 -15.74
N ASP A 325 37.51 3.60 -16.54
CA ASP A 325 37.22 3.22 -17.91
C ASP A 325 36.11 2.16 -17.94
N SER A 326 35.21 2.29 -18.89
CA SER A 326 34.02 1.45 -18.95
C SER A 326 34.31 0.04 -19.50
N VAL A 327 35.42 -0.14 -20.21
CA VAL A 327 35.81 -1.41 -20.85
C VAL A 327 36.92 -2.10 -20.07
N THR A 328 37.97 -1.38 -19.66
CA THR A 328 39.10 -1.98 -18.93
C THR A 328 38.89 -2.01 -17.41
N GLY A 329 38.00 -1.17 -16.88
CA GLY A 329 37.83 -1.01 -15.43
C GLY A 329 39.00 -0.28 -14.75
N GLU A 330 39.97 0.23 -15.51
CA GLU A 330 41.12 0.96 -14.97
C GLU A 330 40.73 2.38 -14.56
N LYS A 331 41.36 2.90 -13.50
CA LYS A 331 41.12 4.28 -13.05
C LYS A 331 41.75 5.27 -14.04
N LEU A 332 40.91 6.15 -14.59
CA LEU A 332 41.32 7.22 -15.50
C LEU A 332 42.03 8.34 -14.74
N ALA A 333 42.93 9.05 -15.46
CA ALA A 333 43.50 10.30 -14.99
C ALA A 333 42.40 11.36 -14.76
N GLU A 334 42.64 12.26 -13.80
CA GLU A 334 41.63 13.14 -13.20
C GLU A 334 40.73 13.83 -14.23
N THR A 335 39.47 13.42 -14.25
CA THR A 335 38.42 14.00 -15.09
C THR A 335 37.55 14.92 -14.24
N GLU A 336 37.25 16.11 -14.77
CA GLU A 336 36.63 17.23 -14.07
C GLU A 336 35.25 16.88 -13.45
N GLU A 337 34.92 17.45 -12.28
CA GLU A 337 33.65 17.19 -11.58
C GLU A 337 32.43 17.61 -12.42
N SER A 338 31.83 16.67 -13.16
CA SER A 338 30.53 16.85 -13.80
C SER A 338 29.39 16.64 -12.78
N GLY A 339 28.20 17.15 -13.11
CA GLY A 339 27.04 17.14 -12.22
C GLY A 339 26.56 15.75 -11.80
N ILE A 340 25.92 15.68 -10.63
CA ILE A 340 25.39 14.42 -10.08
C ILE A 340 24.35 13.79 -11.04
N MET A 341 23.44 14.60 -11.59
CA MET A 341 22.41 14.12 -12.52
C MET A 341 22.97 13.67 -13.87
N THR A 342 24.05 14.29 -14.36
CA THR A 342 24.68 13.84 -15.60
C THR A 342 25.28 12.45 -15.41
N HIS A 343 25.98 12.17 -14.31
CA HIS A 343 26.56 10.85 -14.06
C HIS A 343 25.52 9.74 -13.82
N ILE A 344 24.41 9.98 -13.10
CA ILE A 344 23.36 8.97 -12.92
C ILE A 344 22.75 8.57 -14.28
N LEU A 345 22.42 9.56 -15.11
CA LEU A 345 21.78 9.32 -16.40
C LEU A 345 22.77 8.84 -17.48
N GLN A 346 24.07 9.10 -17.31
CA GLN A 346 25.14 8.70 -18.23
C GLN A 346 25.29 7.18 -18.29
N SER A 347 25.28 6.47 -17.15
CA SER A 347 25.30 4.99 -17.11
C SER A 347 24.21 4.34 -17.96
N PHE A 348 23.04 4.97 -18.09
CA PHE A 348 21.95 4.46 -18.93
C PHE A 348 22.01 4.97 -20.38
N ARG A 349 22.48 6.21 -20.58
CA ARG A 349 22.49 6.90 -21.89
C ARG A 349 23.63 6.44 -22.79
N ASP A 350 24.79 6.11 -22.22
CA ASP A 350 25.96 5.65 -22.96
C ASP A 350 26.71 4.56 -22.15
N PRO A 351 26.49 3.28 -22.45
CA PRO A 351 27.23 2.17 -21.85
C PRO A 351 28.74 2.18 -22.16
N GLY A 352 29.24 3.02 -23.08
CA GLY A 352 30.66 3.22 -23.32
C GLY A 352 31.30 4.27 -22.40
N ALA A 353 30.51 5.10 -21.73
CA ALA A 353 31.01 6.22 -20.95
C ALA A 353 31.71 5.81 -19.62
N PRO A 354 32.71 6.59 -19.16
CA PRO A 354 33.44 6.29 -17.94
C PRO A 354 32.56 6.35 -16.69
N VAL A 355 32.82 5.44 -15.75
CA VAL A 355 32.05 5.27 -14.52
C VAL A 355 32.71 6.07 -13.41
N CYS A 356 32.12 7.20 -13.02
CA CYS A 356 32.66 8.05 -11.95
C CYS A 356 32.02 7.75 -10.59
N PHE A 357 32.85 7.48 -9.58
CA PHE A 357 32.44 7.28 -8.19
C PHE A 357 33.16 8.26 -7.26
N ASN A 358 32.41 8.95 -6.41
CA ASN A 358 32.93 9.97 -5.51
C ASN A 358 32.19 9.98 -4.16
N LYS A 359 32.75 10.73 -3.20
CA LYS A 359 32.19 10.86 -1.85
C LYS A 359 30.75 11.40 -1.83
N ARG A 360 30.34 12.24 -2.80
CA ARG A 360 28.97 12.76 -2.89
C ARG A 360 27.99 11.64 -3.23
N ILE A 361 28.32 10.79 -4.20
CA ILE A 361 27.52 9.63 -4.61
C ILE A 361 27.36 8.64 -3.45
N GLN A 362 28.47 8.29 -2.78
CA GLN A 362 28.43 7.44 -1.58
C GLN A 362 27.54 8.05 -0.49
N SER A 363 27.69 9.35 -0.22
CA SER A 363 26.94 10.05 0.83
C SER A 363 25.45 10.10 0.51
N ASN A 364 25.08 10.27 -0.77
CA ASN A 364 23.68 10.21 -1.21
C ASN A 364 23.10 8.81 -1.06
N PHE A 365 23.82 7.77 -1.48
CA PHE A 365 23.38 6.38 -1.31
C PHE A 365 23.16 6.05 0.18
N LEU A 366 24.13 6.38 1.03
CA LEU A 366 24.02 6.23 2.48
C LEU A 366 22.88 7.05 3.08
N ALA A 367 22.64 8.29 2.63
CA ALA A 367 21.55 9.13 3.11
C ALA A 367 20.16 8.52 2.79
N PHE A 368 19.99 7.92 1.61
CA PHE A 368 18.75 7.20 1.29
C PHE A 368 18.57 5.94 2.16
N LEU A 369 19.65 5.19 2.44
CA LEU A 369 19.60 4.06 3.38
C LEU A 369 19.24 4.50 4.80
N LEU A 370 19.82 5.59 5.29
CA LEU A 370 19.50 6.13 6.61
C LEU A 370 18.09 6.74 6.68
N ALA A 371 17.59 7.34 5.61
CA ALA A 371 16.19 7.77 5.52
C ALA A 371 15.23 6.57 5.60
N LEU A 372 15.55 5.48 4.91
CA LEU A 372 14.80 4.22 5.02
C LEU A 372 14.86 3.64 6.44
N GLN A 373 16.03 3.75 7.11
CA GLN A 373 16.20 3.35 8.51
C GLN A 373 15.32 4.15 9.48
N VAL A 374 15.14 5.45 9.26
CA VAL A 374 14.24 6.26 10.10
C VAL A 374 12.80 5.75 10.00
N VAL A 375 12.35 5.38 8.80
CA VAL A 375 11.01 4.79 8.60
C VAL A 375 10.90 3.43 9.32
N THR A 376 11.90 2.56 9.23
CA THR A 376 11.85 1.27 9.95
C THR A 376 11.90 1.42 11.47
N LEU A 377 12.52 2.46 12.01
CA LEU A 377 12.50 2.77 13.46
C LEU A 377 11.11 3.24 13.93
N ILE A 378 10.42 4.07 13.14
CA ILE A 378 9.04 4.50 13.42
C ILE A 378 8.11 3.28 13.45
N TRP A 379 8.25 2.39 12.48
CA TRP A 379 7.48 1.14 12.41
C TRP A 379 7.83 0.18 13.55
N PHE A 380 9.11 0.03 13.91
CA PHE A 380 9.52 -0.79 15.06
C PHE A 380 8.94 -0.28 16.38
N TYR A 381 8.88 1.04 16.59
CA TYR A 381 8.21 1.63 17.74
C TYR A 381 6.72 1.23 17.81
N MET A 382 6.00 1.23 16.67
CA MET A 382 4.61 0.77 16.62
C MET A 382 4.49 -0.74 16.92
N ILE A 383 5.39 -1.56 16.37
CA ILE A 383 5.43 -3.01 16.64
C ILE A 383 5.65 -3.30 18.13
N ILE A 384 6.60 -2.62 18.77
CA ILE A 384 6.85 -2.76 20.21
C ILE A 384 5.68 -2.23 21.03
N LYS A 385 5.00 -1.16 20.59
CA LYS A 385 3.79 -0.65 21.25
C LYS A 385 2.63 -1.67 21.20
N VAL A 386 2.43 -2.35 20.06
CA VAL A 386 1.47 -3.45 19.93
C VAL A 386 1.88 -4.65 20.79
N ALA A 387 3.14 -5.08 20.75
CA ALA A 387 3.64 -6.17 21.59
C ALA A 387 3.47 -5.89 23.10
N TYR A 388 3.66 -4.63 23.52
CA TYR A 388 3.41 -4.22 24.91
C TYR A 388 1.93 -4.32 25.29
N LYS A 389 0.99 -3.90 24.42
CA LYS A 389 -0.45 -4.09 24.65
C LYS A 389 -0.76 -5.58 24.88
N VAL A 390 -0.32 -6.45 23.98
CA VAL A 390 -0.50 -7.92 24.07
C VAL A 390 -0.01 -8.49 25.40
N VAL A 391 1.22 -8.14 25.80
CA VAL A 391 1.83 -8.65 27.05
C VAL A 391 1.12 -8.09 28.30
N THR A 392 0.52 -6.90 28.22
CA THR A 392 -0.30 -6.32 29.30
C THR A 392 -1.74 -6.83 29.35
N GLY A 393 -2.12 -7.76 28.47
CA GLY A 393 -3.47 -8.33 28.42
C GLY A 393 -4.52 -7.39 27.81
N GLN A 394 -4.10 -6.27 27.24
CA GLN A 394 -4.89 -5.56 26.25
C GLN A 394 -4.81 -6.34 24.93
N GLY A 395 -5.83 -6.24 24.08
CA GLY A 395 -5.75 -6.83 22.74
C GLY A 395 -4.54 -6.30 21.97
N ALA A 396 -4.14 -7.02 20.93
CA ALA A 396 -3.13 -6.55 19.99
C ALA A 396 -3.61 -5.34 19.14
N ASP A 397 -4.78 -4.77 19.47
CA ASP A 397 -5.45 -3.65 18.80
C ASP A 397 -4.43 -2.61 18.35
N ASP A 398 -4.45 -2.29 17.05
CA ASP A 398 -3.44 -1.41 16.49
C ASP A 398 -3.69 0.04 16.94
N VAL A 399 -2.68 0.86 16.72
CA VAL A 399 -2.65 2.29 17.00
C VAL A 399 -2.98 3.07 15.72
N ARG A 400 -3.20 2.35 14.60
CA ARG A 400 -3.46 2.86 13.26
C ARG A 400 -4.96 3.06 12.97
N SER A 401 -5.82 2.16 13.45
CA SER A 401 -7.29 2.26 13.35
C SER A 401 -7.87 2.99 14.57
N ASP A 402 -8.87 3.83 14.31
CA ASP A 402 -9.70 4.54 15.30
C ASP A 402 -10.90 5.06 14.50
N ASP A 403 -11.62 4.11 13.85
CA ASP A 403 -12.77 4.31 12.95
C ASP A 403 -13.63 3.04 12.74
N GLU A 404 -13.27 1.85 13.27
CA GLU A 404 -14.06 0.60 13.15
C GLU A 404 -15.36 0.60 14.02
N GLY A 405 -16.14 1.69 14.04
CA GLY A 405 -17.13 1.99 15.10
C GLY A 405 -18.60 2.25 14.70
N GLU A 406 -18.91 2.50 13.42
CA GLU A 406 -20.28 2.72 12.92
C GLU A 406 -20.52 1.85 11.67
N ASP A 407 -21.77 1.40 11.44
CA ASP A 407 -22.25 0.57 10.31
C ASP A 407 -22.15 -0.99 10.39
N GLU A 408 -22.42 -1.59 11.55
CA GLU A 408 -22.92 -2.99 11.62
C GLU A 408 -24.47 -3.04 11.62
N GLU A 409 -25.10 -3.05 10.44
CA GLU A 409 -26.47 -3.57 10.27
C GLU A 409 -26.43 -4.90 9.49
N GLU A 410 -26.86 -5.99 10.16
CA GLU A 410 -26.94 -7.33 9.58
C GLU A 410 -28.14 -7.45 8.62
N GLU A 411 -27.89 -7.46 7.31
CA GLU A 411 -28.86 -7.98 6.33
C GLU A 411 -28.64 -9.48 6.09
N ASP A 412 -29.31 -10.30 6.89
CA ASP A 412 -29.56 -11.72 6.56
C ASP A 412 -30.40 -11.79 5.28
N PHE A 413 -29.87 -12.42 4.24
CA PHE A 413 -30.64 -12.84 3.06
C PHE A 413 -30.54 -14.35 2.91
N ASP A 414 -31.66 -15.02 3.20
CA ASP A 414 -31.88 -16.44 2.89
C ASP A 414 -31.71 -16.71 1.40
N VAL A 415 -31.17 -17.89 1.07
CA VAL A 415 -30.92 -18.32 -0.31
C VAL A 415 -32.08 -19.18 -0.79
N ASP A 416 -32.78 -18.71 -1.83
CA ASP A 416 -33.51 -19.55 -2.78
C ASP A 416 -32.96 -19.30 -4.19
N GLU A 417 -32.87 -20.35 -4.99
CA GLU A 417 -32.34 -20.33 -6.36
C GLU A 417 -33.33 -19.69 -7.34
N ASP A 418 -32.84 -18.91 -8.31
CA ASP A 418 -33.24 -19.08 -9.72
C ASP A 418 -32.31 -18.29 -10.68
N LEU A 419 -32.15 -18.81 -11.91
CA LEU A 419 -31.44 -18.13 -13.00
C LEU A 419 -32.39 -17.25 -13.81
N GLU A 420 -32.04 -15.98 -14.07
CA GLU A 420 -31.87 -15.44 -15.44
C GLU A 420 -31.34 -13.98 -15.42
N ALA A 421 -31.12 -13.39 -16.60
CA ALA A 421 -30.12 -12.34 -16.81
C ALA A 421 -30.66 -10.88 -16.92
N HIS A 422 -29.68 -9.97 -17.00
CA HIS A 422 -29.70 -8.60 -17.55
C HIS A 422 -30.00 -7.37 -16.64
N HIS A 423 -28.91 -6.62 -16.40
CA HIS A 423 -28.83 -5.14 -16.45
C HIS A 423 -29.91 -4.29 -15.76
N LEU A 424 -29.62 -3.78 -14.54
CA LEU A 424 -29.35 -2.34 -14.28
C LEU A 424 -28.84 -2.10 -12.85
N ASN A 425 -28.27 -0.91 -12.60
CA ASN A 425 -27.78 -0.42 -11.30
C ASN A 425 -26.69 -1.26 -10.60
N GLY A 426 -25.50 -1.30 -11.20
CA GLY A 426 -24.27 -1.39 -10.41
C GLY A 426 -24.10 -0.10 -9.60
N MET A 427 -24.54 -0.10 -8.35
CA MET A 427 -24.08 0.91 -7.40
C MET A 427 -22.56 0.77 -7.24
N VAL A 428 -21.85 1.89 -7.27
CA VAL A 428 -20.39 1.93 -7.15
C VAL A 428 -20.01 1.47 -5.73
N GLN A 429 -19.77 0.17 -5.58
CA GLN A 429 -19.05 -0.37 -4.44
C GLN A 429 -17.56 -0.18 -4.75
N LEU A 430 -17.05 1.01 -4.43
CA LEU A 430 -15.61 1.18 -4.19
C LEU A 430 -15.16 0.11 -3.17
N PRO A 431 -13.91 -0.37 -3.23
CA PRO A 431 -13.38 -1.26 -2.18
C PRO A 431 -13.59 -0.58 -0.83
N LEU A 432 -14.52 -1.11 -0.03
CA LEU A 432 -15.12 -0.33 1.05
C LEU A 432 -14.31 -0.50 2.34
N GLU A 433 -13.55 0.55 2.60
CA GLU A 433 -12.90 1.03 3.81
C GLU A 433 -12.13 0.05 4.71
N GLU A 434 -10.90 0.48 4.97
CA GLU A 434 -10.06 0.15 6.12
C GLU A 434 -9.55 -1.30 6.28
N GLU A 435 -8.27 -1.41 6.66
CA GLU A 435 -7.70 -2.55 7.37
C GLU A 435 -7.28 -2.10 8.77
N VAL A 436 -7.97 -2.61 9.79
CA VAL A 436 -7.36 -3.33 10.92
C VAL A 436 -5.83 -3.33 10.94
N GLY A 437 -5.29 -2.84 12.05
CA GLY A 437 -4.55 -3.81 12.85
C GLY A 437 -5.45 -4.38 13.95
N VAL A 438 -4.91 -4.97 15.01
CA VAL A 438 -5.38 -6.30 15.44
C VAL A 438 -6.69 -6.35 16.28
N GLU A 439 -7.81 -5.90 15.72
CA GLU A 439 -9.11 -5.92 16.39
C GLU A 439 -9.78 -7.30 16.30
N GLY A 440 -10.59 -7.66 17.30
CA GLY A 440 -11.23 -8.98 17.39
C GLY A 440 -10.50 -10.06 18.20
N LEU A 441 -9.68 -9.70 19.20
CA LEU A 441 -9.17 -10.66 20.21
C LEU A 441 -10.10 -10.78 21.43
N HIS A 442 -11.30 -11.34 21.24
CA HIS A 442 -12.18 -11.67 22.36
C HIS A 442 -11.77 -12.99 23.02
N PHE A 443 -10.92 -12.90 24.05
CA PHE A 443 -10.50 -14.06 24.85
C PHE A 443 -11.64 -14.60 25.73
N THR A 444 -12.30 -15.68 25.28
CA THR A 444 -13.12 -16.49 26.20
C THR A 444 -12.23 -17.25 27.17
N ARG A 445 -12.32 -16.88 28.45
CA ARG A 445 -11.66 -17.56 29.58
C ARG A 445 -12.13 -19.02 29.67
N GLN A 446 -11.37 -19.96 29.13
CA GLN A 446 -11.52 -21.37 29.50
C GLN A 446 -11.07 -21.56 30.96
N GLY A 447 -12.04 -21.66 31.86
CA GLY A 447 -11.82 -22.23 33.18
C GLY A 447 -11.56 -23.74 33.05
N SER A 448 -10.52 -24.23 33.72
CA SER A 448 -10.13 -25.65 33.69
C SER A 448 -11.26 -26.57 34.15
N PRO A 449 -11.62 -27.62 33.40
CA PRO A 449 -12.64 -28.58 33.84
C PRO A 449 -12.04 -29.58 34.84
N SER A 450 -12.28 -29.37 36.13
CA SER A 450 -12.11 -30.41 37.14
C SER A 450 -13.33 -31.35 37.16
N LYS A 451 -13.04 -32.65 37.18
CA LYS A 451 -13.97 -33.80 37.14
C LYS A 451 -15.29 -33.61 37.92
N GLY A 452 -16.43 -33.90 37.28
CA GLY A 452 -17.74 -34.01 37.92
C GLY A 452 -18.67 -34.98 37.17
N SER A 453 -19.19 -36.00 37.87
CA SER A 453 -20.05 -37.07 37.33
C SER A 453 -21.40 -36.57 36.81
N GLY A 454 -21.95 -37.25 35.79
CA GLY A 454 -23.14 -36.82 35.05
C GLY A 454 -24.51 -37.09 35.70
N VAL A 455 -25.58 -36.92 34.92
CA VAL A 455 -26.93 -37.54 35.02
C VAL A 455 -27.81 -37.04 33.86
N LYS A 456 -28.76 -37.87 33.40
CA LYS A 456 -29.73 -37.55 32.33
C LYS A 456 -30.83 -36.59 32.80
N GLY A 457 -31.35 -35.73 31.92
CA GLY A 457 -32.55 -34.90 32.16
C GLY A 457 -33.31 -34.58 30.86
N TYR A 458 -34.66 -34.58 30.93
CA TYR A 458 -35.57 -34.49 29.77
C TYR A 458 -36.22 -33.10 29.65
N ARG A 459 -36.62 -32.71 28.41
CA ARG A 459 -37.67 -31.73 28.02
C ARG A 459 -38.15 -30.68 29.05
N ARG A 460 -38.23 -29.40 28.62
CA ARG A 460 -39.56 -28.78 28.36
C ARG A 460 -39.54 -27.53 27.47
N ASN A 461 -40.59 -27.42 26.66
CA ASN A 461 -41.01 -26.21 25.94
C ASN A 461 -41.82 -25.29 26.89
N GLY A 462 -41.81 -23.97 26.70
CA GLY A 462 -42.35 -23.04 27.72
C GLY A 462 -42.65 -21.63 27.21
N ASN A 463 -43.68 -21.48 26.38
CA ASN A 463 -44.20 -20.19 25.92
C ASN A 463 -44.92 -19.44 27.08
N LYS A 464 -44.71 -18.12 27.23
CA LYS A 464 -45.66 -17.23 27.95
C LYS A 464 -45.40 -15.73 27.69
N SER A 465 -46.42 -15.05 27.17
CA SER A 465 -46.52 -13.59 27.16
C SER A 465 -47.15 -13.06 28.46
N GLY A 466 -47.00 -11.76 28.75
CA GLY A 466 -47.59 -11.14 29.94
C GLY A 466 -47.28 -9.64 30.07
N SER A 467 -48.19 -8.81 29.54
CA SER A 467 -48.13 -7.33 29.58
C SER A 467 -48.22 -6.73 31.00
N SER A 468 -47.52 -5.62 31.25
CA SER A 468 -48.17 -4.42 31.81
C SER A 468 -47.36 -3.14 31.57
N ARG A 469 -48.05 -2.08 31.08
CA ARG A 469 -47.53 -0.71 30.95
C ARG A 469 -48.01 0.11 32.16
N SER A 470 -47.22 1.06 32.64
CA SER A 470 -47.75 2.24 33.34
C SER A 470 -46.94 3.50 32.99
N SER A 471 -47.65 4.62 32.95
CA SER A 471 -47.25 5.90 32.36
C SER A 471 -46.85 6.94 33.42
N GLY A 472 -46.04 7.94 33.04
CA GLY A 472 -46.11 9.24 33.73
C GLY A 472 -44.88 10.14 33.70
N ILE A 473 -44.93 11.15 32.81
CA ILE A 473 -44.50 12.55 33.04
C ILE A 473 -43.05 12.86 33.45
N SER A 474 -42.38 13.64 32.60
CA SER A 474 -41.21 14.49 32.88
C SER A 474 -41.65 15.93 33.19
N ILE A 475 -40.87 16.72 33.97
CA ILE A 475 -40.19 18.00 33.59
C ILE A 475 -39.01 18.25 34.61
N PRO A 476 -38.25 19.39 34.69
CA PRO A 476 -36.80 19.30 34.46
C PRO A 476 -35.87 19.91 35.54
N GLY A 477 -34.55 19.73 35.35
CA GLY A 477 -33.58 20.80 35.60
C GLY A 477 -32.62 20.66 36.78
N HIS A 478 -31.32 20.79 36.46
CA HIS A 478 -30.19 21.29 37.27
C HIS A 478 -29.98 20.82 38.72
N GLY A 479 -28.77 20.30 38.99
CA GLY A 479 -28.18 20.31 40.32
C GLY A 479 -27.11 19.25 40.51
N ASP A 480 -25.83 19.65 40.46
CA ASP A 480 -24.73 18.78 40.91
C ASP A 480 -24.93 18.37 42.37
N HIS A 481 -24.71 17.09 42.69
CA HIS A 481 -24.66 16.65 44.08
C HIS A 481 -23.57 15.58 44.33
N LYS A 482 -22.32 15.94 44.00
CA LYS A 482 -21.16 15.41 44.72
C LYS A 482 -21.05 16.07 46.10
N GLU A 483 -22.05 15.83 46.94
CA GLU A 483 -21.99 16.13 48.38
C GLU A 483 -22.99 15.24 49.14
N LEU A 484 -22.80 15.11 50.46
CA LEU A 484 -23.61 14.27 51.36
C LEU A 484 -23.53 12.75 51.16
N LEU A 485 -22.33 12.25 50.85
CA LEU A 485 -21.83 11.11 51.64
C LEU A 485 -21.77 11.56 53.10
N GLY A 486 -22.74 11.15 53.94
CA GLY A 486 -22.75 11.67 55.32
C GLY A 486 -23.97 11.38 56.21
N ARG A 487 -24.79 10.36 55.94
CA ARG A 487 -25.80 9.88 56.91
C ARG A 487 -25.75 8.36 57.07
N ILE A 488 -24.69 7.91 57.73
CA ILE A 488 -24.63 6.60 58.39
C ILE A 488 -25.63 6.63 59.55
N GLY A 489 -26.44 5.58 59.68
CA GLY A 489 -27.48 5.46 60.70
C GLY A 489 -28.14 4.09 60.62
N CYS A 490 -27.36 3.02 60.82
CA CYS A 490 -27.88 1.66 60.87
C CYS A 490 -28.49 1.38 62.25
N ASP A 491 -29.81 1.44 62.37
CA ASP A 491 -30.49 0.83 63.51
C ASP A 491 -30.53 -0.70 63.33
N LYS A 492 -30.13 -1.41 64.39
CA LYS A 492 -30.23 -2.87 64.53
C LYS A 492 -31.33 -3.22 65.55
N PRO A 493 -31.84 -4.46 65.56
CA PRO A 493 -33.20 -4.73 66.03
C PRO A 493 -33.35 -4.90 67.54
N SER A 494 -34.56 -4.59 68.00
CA SER A 494 -35.26 -5.28 69.10
C SER A 494 -36.75 -5.26 68.83
#